data_AF-X0UMK0-F1
#
_entry.id   AF-X0UMK0-F1
#
_cell.length_a   1.000
_cell.length_b   1.000
_cell.length_c   1.000
_cell.angle_alpha   90.00
_cell.angle_beta   90.00
_cell.angle_gamma   90.00
#
_symmetry.space_group_name_H-M   'P 1'
#
loop_
_entity.id
_entity.type
_entity.pdbx_description
1 polymer ?
#
loop_
_entity_poly.entity_id
_entity_poly.type
_entity_poly.pdbx_seq_one_letter_code
_entity_poly.pdbx_strand_id
1 'polypeptide(L)'
;VDIVELRLDLMGSVDLERICRAKDRPIIVTNRPVRQGGRCRGPEGPRLATLRRAAELGADYVDVELDAVAELGSLPGGCGRIVSHHDFEGTPDDLRAVFRGILDTGPDVAKIAVKANDVAEVPRVLELIGLHAADAPVIALSMGEEGVASRILAPKFGAFLTYASLAEGTGSAPGQVPYERMLSMYRLPRMGRSTAVYGVVANPVAHSMSPAIHNAAFEATGLDAVYLPFKVNDCGTFLAGFEPLDLKGLSVTIPHKETMLGLMDEVD
;
A
#
# COMPACT_ATOMS: atom_id res chain seq x y z
N VAL A 1 -5.12 1.32 15.30
CA VAL A 1 -5.42 0.73 13.97
C VAL A 1 -6.85 1.11 13.68
N ASP A 2 -7.11 1.74 12.55
CA ASP A 2 -8.43 2.31 12.23
C ASP A 2 -9.38 1.26 11.67
N ILE A 3 -8.86 0.32 10.85
CA ILE A 3 -9.62 -0.77 10.22
C ILE A 3 -8.78 -2.06 10.31
N VAL A 4 -9.44 -3.21 10.51
CA VAL A 4 -8.77 -4.52 10.53
C VAL A 4 -9.19 -5.37 9.34
N GLU A 5 -8.22 -5.91 8.61
CA GLU A 5 -8.47 -6.92 7.56
C GLU A 5 -8.43 -8.34 8.15
N LEU A 6 -9.52 -9.07 8.02
CA LEU A 6 -9.63 -10.49 8.33
C LEU A 6 -9.30 -11.31 7.08
N ARG A 7 -8.09 -11.87 7.04
CA ARG A 7 -7.61 -12.75 5.96
C ARG A 7 -8.05 -14.19 6.20
N LEU A 8 -9.29 -14.51 5.84
CA LEU A 8 -9.87 -15.84 6.05
C LEU A 8 -9.05 -16.96 5.42
N ASP A 9 -8.40 -16.67 4.29
CA ASP A 9 -7.52 -17.62 3.62
C ASP A 9 -6.26 -17.97 4.41
N LEU A 10 -5.82 -17.09 5.33
CA LEU A 10 -4.68 -17.31 6.21
C LEU A 10 -5.09 -17.85 7.58
N MET A 11 -6.39 -17.89 7.86
CA MET A 11 -6.94 -18.35 9.13
C MET A 11 -7.41 -19.81 9.00
N GLY A 12 -7.46 -20.51 10.15
CA GLY A 12 -8.10 -21.83 10.23
C GLY A 12 -9.62 -21.72 10.23
N SER A 13 -10.30 -22.47 11.09
CA SER A 13 -11.73 -22.25 11.32
C SER A 13 -11.96 -20.90 12.01
N VAL A 14 -12.87 -20.10 11.45
CA VAL A 14 -13.23 -18.76 11.96
C VAL A 14 -14.72 -18.69 12.22
N ASP A 15 -15.09 -18.24 13.42
CA ASP A 15 -16.46 -17.88 13.76
C ASP A 15 -16.71 -16.41 13.36
N LEU A 16 -17.07 -16.21 12.09
CA LEU A 16 -17.33 -14.88 11.53
C LEU A 16 -18.45 -14.15 12.25
N GLU A 17 -19.50 -14.86 12.67
CA GLU A 17 -20.64 -14.26 13.34
C GLU A 17 -20.24 -13.68 14.69
N ARG A 18 -19.45 -14.41 15.46
CA ARG A 18 -18.91 -13.91 16.72
C ARG A 18 -18.01 -12.70 16.50
N ILE A 19 -17.14 -12.70 15.48
CA ILE A 19 -16.26 -11.57 15.21
C ILE A 19 -17.06 -10.34 14.80
N CYS A 20 -17.99 -10.45 13.85
CA CYS A 20 -18.80 -9.32 13.40
C CYS A 20 -19.66 -8.73 14.53
N ARG A 21 -20.17 -9.57 15.44
CA ARG A 21 -20.92 -9.09 16.63
C ARG A 21 -20.03 -8.41 17.68
N ALA A 22 -18.78 -8.83 17.80
CA ALA A 22 -17.85 -8.34 18.83
C ALA A 22 -16.91 -7.23 18.34
N LYS A 23 -16.96 -6.86 17.04
CA LYS A 23 -16.08 -5.84 16.46
C LYS A 23 -16.26 -4.50 17.18
N ASP A 24 -15.15 -3.87 17.54
CA ASP A 24 -15.08 -2.53 18.13
C ASP A 24 -14.64 -1.46 17.12
N ARG A 25 -14.33 -1.89 15.89
CA ARG A 25 -13.81 -1.09 14.78
C ARG A 25 -14.27 -1.69 13.45
N PRO A 26 -14.23 -0.92 12.35
CA PRO A 26 -14.55 -1.44 11.03
C PRO A 26 -13.65 -2.62 10.65
N ILE A 27 -14.22 -3.60 9.96
CA ILE A 27 -13.52 -4.78 9.45
C ILE A 27 -13.67 -4.90 7.93
N ILE A 28 -12.58 -5.31 7.29
CA ILE A 28 -12.55 -5.78 5.91
C ILE A 28 -12.45 -7.30 5.95
N VAL A 29 -13.39 -8.01 5.33
CA VAL A 29 -13.30 -9.46 5.20
C VAL A 29 -12.77 -9.84 3.82
N THR A 30 -11.66 -10.55 3.81
CA THR A 30 -10.95 -10.96 2.60
C THR A 30 -10.77 -12.48 2.60
N ASN A 31 -11.15 -13.14 1.51
CA ASN A 31 -10.88 -14.56 1.28
C ASN A 31 -10.12 -14.73 -0.02
N ARG A 32 -8.80 -14.46 0.03
CA ARG A 32 -7.96 -14.29 -1.15
C ARG A 32 -7.65 -15.64 -1.81
N PRO A 33 -7.92 -15.84 -3.12
CA PRO A 33 -7.57 -17.05 -3.84
C PRO A 33 -6.08 -17.11 -4.19
N VAL A 34 -5.55 -18.31 -4.44
CA VAL A 34 -4.13 -18.54 -4.78
C VAL A 34 -3.67 -17.73 -6.00
N ARG A 35 -4.52 -17.61 -7.03
CA ARG A 35 -4.25 -16.82 -8.25
C ARG A 35 -4.00 -15.33 -8.00
N GLN A 36 -4.34 -14.83 -6.81
CA GLN A 36 -4.15 -13.44 -6.37
C GLN A 36 -3.32 -13.40 -5.07
N GLY A 37 -2.43 -14.37 -4.89
CA GLY A 37 -1.45 -14.45 -3.81
C GLY A 37 -2.02 -14.79 -2.43
N GLY A 38 -3.26 -15.28 -2.36
CA GLY A 38 -3.84 -15.82 -1.14
C GLY A 38 -3.57 -17.31 -0.95
N ARG A 39 -4.27 -17.91 0.00
CA ARG A 39 -4.21 -19.36 0.28
C ARG A 39 -5.53 -20.10 0.06
N CYS A 40 -6.60 -19.40 -0.33
CA CYS A 40 -7.89 -20.03 -0.59
C CYS A 40 -7.81 -20.88 -1.86
N ARG A 41 -8.19 -22.15 -1.74
CA ARG A 41 -8.23 -23.14 -2.81
C ARG A 41 -9.65 -23.63 -2.99
N GLY A 42 -9.97 -24.10 -4.19
CA GLY A 42 -11.27 -24.69 -4.52
C GLY A 42 -12.10 -23.79 -5.44
N PRO A 43 -13.40 -24.12 -5.60
CA PRO A 43 -14.29 -23.39 -6.52
C PRO A 43 -14.63 -21.98 -6.02
N GLU A 44 -14.91 -21.07 -6.96
CA GLU A 44 -15.23 -19.67 -6.65
C GLU A 44 -16.57 -19.52 -5.92
N GLY A 45 -17.60 -20.28 -6.30
CA GLY A 45 -18.94 -20.19 -5.68
C GLY A 45 -18.94 -20.24 -4.14
N PRO A 46 -18.36 -21.27 -3.49
CA PRO A 46 -18.23 -21.33 -2.03
C PRO A 46 -17.40 -20.20 -1.42
N ARG A 47 -16.33 -19.78 -2.09
CA ARG A 47 -15.48 -18.66 -1.66
C ARG A 47 -16.27 -17.35 -1.64
N LEU A 48 -17.00 -17.06 -2.72
CA LEU A 48 -17.85 -15.87 -2.84
C LEU A 48 -19.06 -15.93 -1.91
N ALA A 49 -19.64 -17.12 -1.67
CA ALA A 49 -20.68 -17.32 -0.66
C ALA A 49 -20.19 -16.94 0.74
N THR A 50 -18.91 -17.18 1.05
CA THR A 50 -18.30 -16.76 2.33
C THR A 50 -18.24 -15.24 2.44
N LEU A 51 -17.89 -14.53 1.36
CA LEU A 51 -17.88 -13.05 1.34
C LEU A 51 -19.30 -12.49 1.48
N ARG A 52 -20.30 -13.04 0.77
CA ARG A 52 -21.71 -12.64 0.94
C ARG A 52 -22.18 -12.85 2.38
N ARG A 53 -21.82 -14.00 2.98
CA ARG A 53 -22.16 -14.30 4.37
C ARG A 53 -21.50 -13.31 5.33
N ALA A 54 -20.26 -12.91 5.10
CA ALA A 54 -19.60 -11.89 5.91
C ALA A 54 -20.34 -10.54 5.85
N ALA A 55 -20.78 -10.14 4.66
CA ALA A 55 -21.58 -8.92 4.48
C ALA A 55 -22.93 -9.01 5.23
N GLU A 56 -23.65 -10.13 5.14
CA GLU A 56 -24.89 -10.36 5.89
C GLU A 56 -24.70 -10.32 7.41
N LEU A 57 -23.54 -10.76 7.89
CA LEU A 57 -23.16 -10.77 9.30
C LEU A 57 -22.72 -9.38 9.80
N GLY A 58 -22.64 -8.38 8.91
CA GLY A 58 -22.30 -7.01 9.27
C GLY A 58 -20.82 -6.68 9.16
N ALA A 59 -20.07 -7.30 8.24
CA ALA A 59 -18.78 -6.76 7.82
C ALA A 59 -18.97 -5.37 7.20
N ASP A 60 -18.05 -4.44 7.47
CA ASP A 60 -18.13 -3.07 6.91
C ASP A 60 -17.67 -3.07 5.46
N TYR A 61 -16.72 -3.94 5.13
CA TYR A 61 -16.25 -4.17 3.78
C TYR A 61 -16.01 -5.63 3.50
N VAL A 62 -16.22 -6.04 2.26
CA VAL A 62 -15.62 -7.26 1.70
C VAL A 62 -14.68 -6.89 0.56
N ASP A 63 -13.57 -7.62 0.47
CA ASP A 63 -12.63 -7.49 -0.63
C ASP A 63 -12.82 -8.65 -1.62
N VAL A 64 -13.18 -8.29 -2.86
CA VAL A 64 -13.37 -9.21 -3.97
C VAL A 64 -12.46 -8.84 -5.13
N GLU A 65 -11.91 -9.84 -5.79
CA GLU A 65 -11.01 -9.66 -6.92
C GLU A 65 -11.76 -9.19 -8.17
N LEU A 66 -11.12 -8.36 -8.98
CA LEU A 66 -11.65 -7.81 -10.24
C LEU A 66 -12.25 -8.89 -11.15
N ASP A 67 -11.61 -10.06 -11.23
CA ASP A 67 -12.04 -11.18 -12.07
C ASP A 67 -13.22 -11.98 -11.49
N ALA A 68 -13.66 -11.69 -10.27
CA ALA A 68 -14.75 -12.39 -9.59
C ALA A 68 -15.91 -11.46 -9.15
N VAL A 69 -15.76 -10.15 -9.30
CA VAL A 69 -16.75 -9.15 -8.87
C VAL A 69 -18.12 -9.33 -9.53
N ALA A 70 -18.15 -9.71 -10.82
CA ALA A 70 -19.38 -9.96 -11.55
C ALA A 70 -20.13 -11.18 -11.00
N GLU A 71 -19.41 -12.25 -10.63
CA GLU A 71 -20.00 -13.45 -10.03
C GLU A 71 -20.46 -13.19 -8.59
N LEU A 72 -19.77 -12.34 -7.83
CA LEU A 72 -20.20 -11.96 -6.48
C LEU A 72 -21.60 -11.32 -6.51
N GLY A 73 -21.85 -10.45 -7.48
CA GLY A 73 -23.12 -9.74 -7.62
C GLY A 73 -23.31 -8.67 -6.53
N SER A 74 -24.58 -8.39 -6.20
CA SER A 74 -24.94 -7.40 -5.19
C SER A 74 -24.68 -7.90 -3.76
N LEU A 75 -24.30 -6.98 -2.88
CA LEU A 75 -24.19 -7.21 -1.44
C LEU A 75 -25.40 -6.65 -0.69
N PRO A 76 -25.71 -7.14 0.52
CA PRO A 76 -26.69 -6.50 1.38
C PRO A 76 -26.26 -5.07 1.72
N GLY A 77 -27.24 -4.19 1.94
CA GLY A 77 -26.98 -2.80 2.32
C GLY A 77 -26.18 -2.70 3.63
N GLY A 78 -25.26 -1.74 3.69
CA GLY A 78 -24.40 -1.49 4.86
C GLY A 78 -23.02 -2.14 4.81
N CYS A 79 -22.74 -2.99 3.81
CA CYS A 79 -21.40 -3.52 3.54
C CYS A 79 -20.86 -2.92 2.24
N GLY A 80 -19.74 -2.22 2.32
CA GLY A 80 -19.01 -1.73 1.15
C GLY A 80 -18.26 -2.85 0.42
N ARG A 81 -18.01 -2.62 -0.87
CA ARG A 81 -17.29 -3.52 -1.75
C ARG A 81 -15.96 -2.90 -2.16
N ILE A 82 -14.88 -3.53 -1.71
CA ILE A 82 -13.55 -3.28 -2.23
C ILE A 82 -13.35 -4.17 -3.45
N VAL A 83 -13.11 -3.60 -4.62
CA VAL A 83 -12.72 -4.37 -5.81
C VAL A 83 -11.22 -4.25 -5.98
N SER A 84 -10.54 -5.40 -5.99
CA SER A 84 -9.08 -5.44 -5.92
C SER A 84 -8.43 -6.19 -7.07
N HIS A 85 -7.22 -5.78 -7.41
CA HIS A 85 -6.32 -6.54 -8.29
C HIS A 85 -4.92 -6.61 -7.68
N HIS A 86 -4.32 -7.79 -7.74
CA HIS A 86 -2.97 -8.04 -7.26
C HIS A 86 -2.11 -8.61 -8.38
N ASP A 87 -0.95 -8.00 -8.59
CA ASP A 87 0.08 -8.51 -9.50
C ASP A 87 1.36 -8.80 -8.69
N PHE A 88 1.73 -10.08 -8.62
CA PHE A 88 2.90 -10.55 -7.89
C PHE A 88 4.14 -10.69 -8.79
N GLU A 89 3.99 -10.52 -10.10
CA GLU A 89 5.09 -10.59 -11.07
C GLU A 89 5.76 -9.23 -11.22
N GLY A 90 4.98 -8.14 -11.26
CA GLY A 90 5.54 -6.79 -11.39
C GLY A 90 4.49 -5.69 -11.40
N THR A 91 4.93 -4.48 -11.78
CA THR A 91 4.05 -3.35 -12.09
C THR A 91 3.69 -3.41 -13.58
N PRO A 92 2.40 -3.59 -13.95
CA PRO A 92 2.00 -3.64 -15.35
C PRO A 92 2.41 -2.39 -16.14
N ASP A 93 2.75 -2.55 -17.42
CA ASP A 93 3.09 -1.41 -18.30
C ASP A 93 1.90 -0.44 -18.40
N ASP A 94 0.70 -0.97 -18.68
CA ASP A 94 -0.55 -0.19 -18.68
C ASP A 94 -1.31 -0.31 -17.35
N LEU A 95 -0.63 0.10 -16.28
CA LEU A 95 -1.18 0.14 -14.92
C LEU A 95 -2.51 0.92 -14.86
N ARG A 96 -2.63 2.01 -15.62
CA ARG A 96 -3.83 2.85 -15.65
C ARG A 96 -5.02 2.13 -16.30
N ALA A 97 -4.81 1.34 -17.35
CA ALA A 97 -5.89 0.54 -17.93
C ALA A 97 -6.39 -0.54 -16.96
N VAL A 98 -5.48 -1.23 -16.24
CA VAL A 98 -5.87 -2.19 -15.20
C VAL A 98 -6.71 -1.50 -14.13
N PHE A 99 -6.26 -0.35 -13.64
CA PHE A 99 -6.99 0.41 -12.62
C PHE A 99 -8.35 0.92 -13.12
N ARG A 100 -8.45 1.36 -14.38
CA ARG A 100 -9.73 1.72 -14.99
C ARG A 100 -10.70 0.54 -15.02
N GLY A 101 -10.21 -0.66 -15.34
CA GLY A 101 -11.02 -1.88 -15.27
C GLY A 101 -11.60 -2.14 -13.89
N ILE A 102 -10.90 -1.75 -12.80
CA ILE A 102 -11.44 -1.78 -11.44
C ILE A 102 -12.56 -0.76 -11.26
N LEU A 103 -12.32 0.50 -11.66
CA LEU A 103 -13.30 1.58 -11.54
C LEU A 103 -14.60 1.29 -12.31
N ASP A 104 -14.49 0.72 -13.51
CA ASP A 104 -15.62 0.39 -14.38
C ASP A 104 -16.60 -0.63 -13.75
N THR A 105 -16.20 -1.32 -12.68
CA THR A 105 -17.06 -2.27 -11.93
C THR A 105 -17.95 -1.60 -10.89
N GLY A 106 -17.79 -0.29 -10.66
CA GLY A 106 -18.48 0.47 -9.62
C GLY A 106 -18.15 0.00 -8.20
N PRO A 107 -16.87 0.04 -7.78
CA PRO A 107 -16.48 -0.30 -6.41
C PRO A 107 -16.84 0.84 -5.43
N ASP A 108 -17.06 0.50 -4.16
CA ASP A 108 -17.07 1.51 -3.09
C ASP A 108 -15.63 1.94 -2.73
N VAL A 109 -14.65 1.04 -2.94
CA VAL A 109 -13.22 1.33 -2.83
C VAL A 109 -12.46 0.58 -3.92
N ALA A 110 -11.68 1.29 -4.73
CA ALA A 110 -10.81 0.68 -5.74
C ALA A 110 -9.46 0.31 -5.12
N LYS A 111 -8.99 -0.93 -5.31
CA LYS A 111 -7.72 -1.41 -4.73
C LYS A 111 -6.79 -2.03 -5.76
N ILE A 112 -5.54 -1.60 -5.79
CA ILE A 112 -4.50 -2.24 -6.60
C ILE A 112 -3.22 -2.44 -5.79
N ALA A 113 -2.65 -3.63 -5.90
CA ALA A 113 -1.40 -3.99 -5.24
C ALA A 113 -0.47 -4.71 -6.22
N VAL A 114 0.61 -4.07 -6.61
CA VAL A 114 1.54 -4.60 -7.63
C VAL A 114 2.92 -4.79 -7.03
N LYS A 115 3.72 -5.73 -7.53
CA LYS A 115 5.11 -5.89 -7.08
C LYS A 115 5.99 -4.81 -7.73
N ALA A 116 6.72 -4.04 -6.93
CA ALA A 116 7.77 -3.19 -7.47
C ALA A 116 9.02 -4.05 -7.73
N ASN A 117 9.49 -4.05 -8.98
CA ASN A 117 10.79 -4.60 -9.34
C ASN A 117 11.89 -3.54 -9.24
N ASP A 118 11.51 -2.28 -9.38
CA ASP A 118 12.36 -1.12 -9.09
C ASP A 118 11.58 -0.07 -8.31
N VAL A 119 12.27 0.64 -7.41
CA VAL A 119 11.67 1.71 -6.63
C VAL A 119 11.12 2.83 -7.52
N ALA A 120 11.71 3.05 -8.70
CA ALA A 120 11.26 4.03 -9.70
C ALA A 120 9.84 3.77 -10.24
N GLU A 121 9.25 2.60 -9.98
CA GLU A 121 7.86 2.28 -10.35
C GLU A 121 6.84 2.81 -9.32
N VAL A 122 7.25 3.03 -8.07
CA VAL A 122 6.38 3.53 -6.98
C VAL A 122 5.61 4.81 -7.33
N PRO A 123 6.22 5.83 -7.96
CA PRO A 123 5.50 7.03 -8.40
C PRO A 123 4.27 6.74 -9.26
N ARG A 124 4.35 5.77 -10.19
CA ARG A 124 3.23 5.38 -11.06
C ARG A 124 2.04 4.82 -10.27
N VAL A 125 2.32 4.13 -9.17
CA VAL A 125 1.30 3.56 -8.29
C VAL A 125 0.68 4.65 -7.40
N LEU A 126 1.49 5.54 -6.83
CA LEU A 126 1.00 6.67 -6.03
C LEU A 126 0.18 7.66 -6.87
N GLU A 127 0.54 7.84 -8.15
CA GLU A 127 -0.18 8.69 -9.08
C GLU A 127 -1.66 8.26 -9.23
N LEU A 128 -1.97 6.95 -9.23
CA LEU A 128 -3.36 6.48 -9.29
C LEU A 128 -4.21 7.05 -8.16
N ILE A 129 -3.62 7.18 -6.96
CA ILE A 129 -4.29 7.77 -5.82
C ILE A 129 -4.52 9.26 -6.09
N GLY A 130 -3.47 9.98 -6.49
CA GLY A 130 -3.56 11.42 -6.78
C GLY A 130 -4.56 11.78 -7.87
N LEU A 131 -4.75 10.91 -8.87
CA LEU A 131 -5.67 11.11 -9.99
C LEU A 131 -7.14 10.86 -9.63
N HIS A 132 -7.42 10.02 -8.63
CA HIS A 132 -8.77 9.47 -8.42
C HIS A 132 -9.32 9.65 -7.00
N ALA A 133 -8.48 9.92 -5.99
CA ALA A 133 -8.91 10.01 -4.60
C ALA A 133 -9.89 11.16 -4.30
N ALA A 134 -9.98 12.15 -5.20
CA ALA A 134 -10.97 13.23 -5.09
C ALA A 134 -12.40 12.76 -5.46
N ASP A 135 -12.51 11.74 -6.30
CA ASP A 135 -13.78 11.25 -6.84
C ASP A 135 -14.23 9.93 -6.19
N ALA A 136 -13.28 9.07 -5.80
CA ALA A 136 -13.55 7.77 -5.22
C ALA A 136 -12.47 7.34 -4.21
N PRO A 137 -12.81 6.54 -3.18
CA PRO A 137 -11.81 5.94 -2.30
C PRO A 137 -10.84 5.00 -3.05
N VAL A 138 -9.54 5.27 -2.92
CA VAL A 138 -8.48 4.49 -3.59
C VAL A 138 -7.48 3.93 -2.60
N ILE A 139 -7.13 2.67 -2.81
CA ILE A 139 -5.99 1.99 -2.19
C ILE A 139 -5.05 1.58 -3.32
N ALA A 140 -3.86 2.19 -3.42
CA ALA A 140 -2.84 1.75 -4.35
C ALA A 140 -1.52 1.57 -3.61
N LEU A 141 -0.85 0.44 -3.82
CA LEU A 141 0.44 0.17 -3.18
C LEU A 141 1.33 -0.75 -4.01
N SER A 142 2.62 -0.61 -3.77
CA SER A 142 3.67 -1.47 -4.28
C SER A 142 4.12 -2.45 -3.20
N MET A 143 4.21 -3.72 -3.55
CA MET A 143 4.76 -4.80 -2.72
C MET A 143 6.27 -4.90 -2.93
N GLY A 144 6.96 -5.51 -1.98
CA GLY A 144 8.42 -5.66 -1.99
C GLY A 144 9.13 -4.59 -1.16
N GLU A 145 10.44 -4.74 -1.02
CA GLU A 145 11.28 -3.78 -0.28
C GLU A 145 11.34 -2.43 -1.02
N GLU A 146 11.39 -2.51 -2.35
CA GLU A 146 11.35 -1.42 -3.32
C GLU A 146 10.03 -0.63 -3.22
N GLY A 147 8.94 -1.31 -2.83
CA GLY A 147 7.60 -0.74 -2.75
C GLY A 147 7.28 -0.04 -1.42
N VAL A 148 8.14 -0.10 -0.41
CA VAL A 148 7.85 0.42 0.96
C VAL A 148 7.40 1.88 0.96
N ALA A 149 8.01 2.72 0.11
CA ALA A 149 7.67 4.14 -0.01
C ALA A 149 6.18 4.36 -0.38
N SER A 150 5.60 3.52 -1.24
CA SER A 150 4.18 3.62 -1.62
C SER A 150 3.23 3.49 -0.41
N ARG A 151 3.60 2.65 0.56
CA ARG A 151 2.78 2.39 1.75
C ARG A 151 2.84 3.54 2.73
N ILE A 152 4.01 4.18 2.85
CA ILE A 152 4.26 5.27 3.79
C ILE A 152 3.69 6.58 3.24
N LEU A 153 3.87 6.84 1.94
CA LEU A 153 3.42 8.08 1.28
C LEU A 153 1.93 8.08 0.92
N ALA A 154 1.22 6.98 1.10
CA ALA A 154 -0.20 6.87 0.76
C ALA A 154 -1.07 8.06 1.26
N PRO A 155 -0.94 8.55 2.52
CA PRO A 155 -1.71 9.70 2.99
C PRO A 155 -1.41 11.02 2.25
N LYS A 156 -0.15 11.26 1.84
CA LYS A 156 0.24 12.44 1.05
C LYS A 156 -0.53 12.53 -0.27
N PHE A 157 -0.92 11.38 -0.83
CA PHE A 157 -1.67 11.30 -2.08
C PHE A 157 -3.20 11.18 -1.89
N GLY A 158 -3.68 11.12 -0.65
CA GLY A 158 -5.12 11.04 -0.34
C GLY A 158 -5.67 9.61 -0.36
N ALA A 159 -4.83 8.59 -0.13
CA ALA A 159 -5.28 7.21 -0.09
C ALA A 159 -6.36 6.99 0.97
N PHE A 160 -7.33 6.13 0.66
CA PHE A 160 -8.36 5.72 1.60
C PHE A 160 -7.77 5.01 2.82
N LEU A 161 -6.81 4.10 2.60
CA LEU A 161 -6.01 3.47 3.65
C LEU A 161 -4.69 2.94 3.12
N THR A 162 -3.80 2.57 4.04
CA THR A 162 -2.60 1.77 3.78
C THR A 162 -2.56 0.60 4.76
N TYR A 163 -1.75 -0.42 4.45
CA TYR A 163 -1.65 -1.64 5.27
C TYR A 163 -0.35 -1.64 6.06
N ALA A 164 -0.48 -1.97 7.35
CA ALA A 164 0.63 -2.20 8.26
C ALA A 164 0.54 -3.62 8.84
N SER A 165 1.69 -4.22 9.16
CA SER A 165 1.71 -5.46 9.93
C SER A 165 1.50 -5.19 11.42
N LEU A 166 1.04 -6.19 12.19
CA LEU A 166 0.86 -6.04 13.64
C LEU A 166 2.21 -5.89 14.36
N ALA A 167 3.21 -6.63 13.91
CA ALA A 167 4.57 -6.64 14.43
C ALA A 167 5.59 -6.95 13.31
N GLU A 168 6.87 -6.87 13.64
CA GLU A 168 7.96 -7.26 12.75
C GLU A 168 7.76 -8.68 12.23
N GLY A 169 7.93 -8.90 10.92
CA GLY A 169 7.83 -10.23 10.31
C GLY A 169 6.43 -10.85 10.25
N THR A 170 5.39 -10.16 10.72
CA THR A 170 3.99 -10.66 10.71
C THR A 170 3.16 -10.16 9.53
N GLY A 171 3.81 -9.66 8.48
CA GLY A 171 3.13 -9.10 7.32
C GLY A 171 2.36 -10.14 6.51
N SER A 172 1.20 -9.76 6.00
CA SER A 172 0.39 -10.56 5.07
C SER A 172 0.82 -10.41 3.61
N ALA A 173 1.71 -9.44 3.32
CA ALA A 173 2.31 -9.18 2.01
C ALA A 173 3.74 -8.60 2.17
N PRO A 174 4.63 -8.81 1.17
CA PRO A 174 5.99 -8.26 1.20
C PRO A 174 6.01 -6.73 1.30
N GLY A 175 6.96 -6.21 2.08
CA GLY A 175 7.17 -4.77 2.28
C GLY A 175 6.24 -4.10 3.29
N GLN A 176 5.42 -4.86 4.04
CA GLN A 176 4.60 -4.27 5.10
C GLN A 176 5.46 -3.78 6.27
N VAL A 177 5.29 -2.49 6.58
CA VAL A 177 5.91 -1.85 7.75
C VAL A 177 5.01 -2.12 8.97
N PRO A 178 5.57 -2.44 10.15
CA PRO A 178 4.82 -2.56 11.39
C PRO A 178 4.04 -1.30 11.74
N TYR A 179 2.84 -1.49 12.29
CA TYR A 179 1.94 -0.42 12.69
C TYR A 179 2.62 0.63 13.57
N GLU A 180 3.38 0.19 14.58
CA GLU A 180 4.07 1.10 15.49
C GLU A 180 5.09 1.99 14.76
N ARG A 181 5.81 1.45 13.77
CA ARG A 181 6.76 2.21 12.95
C ARG A 181 6.06 3.21 12.03
N MET A 182 4.91 2.84 11.47
CA MET A 182 4.08 3.77 10.69
C MET A 182 3.64 4.97 11.52
N LEU A 183 3.26 4.75 12.79
CA LEU A 183 2.81 5.83 13.67
C LEU A 183 3.94 6.66 14.26
N SER A 184 4.90 6.01 14.92
CA SER A 184 5.90 6.71 15.73
C SER A 184 7.02 7.30 14.88
N MET A 185 7.57 6.53 13.95
CA MET A 185 8.69 6.97 13.12
C MET A 185 8.19 7.77 11.91
N TYR A 186 7.26 7.22 11.13
CA TYR A 186 6.79 7.89 9.90
C TYR A 186 5.65 8.88 10.12
N ARG A 187 5.06 8.91 11.32
CA ARG A 187 4.07 9.93 11.72
C ARG A 187 2.90 10.04 10.74
N LEU A 188 2.47 8.90 10.19
CA LEU A 188 1.43 8.83 9.15
C LEU A 188 0.19 9.70 9.42
N PRO A 189 -0.38 9.74 10.65
CA PRO A 189 -1.57 10.56 10.92
C PRO A 189 -1.38 12.07 10.75
N ARG A 190 -0.13 12.56 10.74
CA ARG A 190 0.20 13.98 10.52
C ARG A 190 0.60 14.28 9.08
N MET A 191 0.82 13.26 8.26
CA MET A 191 1.25 13.43 6.88
C MET A 191 0.12 13.98 6.03
N GLY A 192 0.40 15.06 5.29
CA GLY A 192 -0.53 15.70 4.38
C GLY A 192 0.06 15.88 2.99
N ARG A 193 -0.71 16.49 2.09
CA ARG A 193 -0.29 16.74 0.69
C ARG A 193 0.97 17.62 0.61
N SER A 194 1.15 18.53 1.57
CA SER A 194 2.30 19.45 1.67
C SER A 194 3.56 18.84 2.25
N THR A 195 3.48 17.67 2.89
CA THR A 195 4.63 17.08 3.59
C THR A 195 5.80 16.87 2.63
N ALA A 196 6.94 17.52 2.90
CA ALA A 196 8.13 17.40 2.09
C ALA A 196 8.74 15.99 2.19
N VAL A 197 9.24 15.46 1.07
CA VAL A 197 9.83 14.11 1.05
C VAL A 197 11.34 14.20 1.03
N TYR A 198 11.98 13.47 1.93
CA TYR A 198 13.43 13.26 1.97
C TYR A 198 13.71 11.76 2.02
N GLY A 199 14.95 11.36 1.78
CA GLY A 199 15.30 9.96 2.00
C GLY A 199 16.76 9.61 1.88
N VAL A 200 17.05 8.33 2.07
CA VAL A 200 18.37 7.74 1.88
C VAL A 200 18.32 6.80 0.68
N VAL A 201 19.24 7.00 -0.26
CA VAL A 201 19.46 6.16 -1.43
C VAL A 201 20.60 5.19 -1.13
N ALA A 202 20.30 3.88 -1.19
CA ALA A 202 21.26 2.81 -0.89
C ALA A 202 20.88 1.49 -1.58
N ASN A 203 21.83 0.57 -1.66
CA ASN A 203 21.55 -0.84 -1.94
C ASN A 203 22.61 -1.75 -1.28
N PRO A 204 22.30 -2.44 -0.17
CA PRO A 204 21.01 -2.52 0.52
C PRO A 204 20.67 -1.27 1.37
N VAL A 205 19.39 -1.05 1.68
CA VAL A 205 18.91 0.11 2.48
C VAL A 205 18.29 -0.26 3.84
N ALA A 206 17.86 -1.50 4.03
CA ALA A 206 17.03 -1.93 5.18
C ALA A 206 17.60 -1.62 6.57
N HIS A 207 18.93 -1.57 6.72
CA HIS A 207 19.60 -1.34 8.01
C HIS A 207 19.91 0.14 8.29
N SER A 208 19.51 1.06 7.40
CA SER A 208 19.77 2.47 7.60
C SER A 208 18.99 3.01 8.81
N MET A 209 19.71 3.65 9.73
CA MET A 209 19.11 4.39 10.84
C MET A 209 18.69 5.81 10.46
N SER A 210 19.04 6.29 9.25
CA SER A 210 18.71 7.64 8.78
C SER A 210 17.20 7.95 8.87
N PRO A 211 16.27 7.05 8.48
CA PRO A 211 14.84 7.30 8.68
C PRO A 211 14.46 7.56 10.14
N ALA A 212 15.00 6.79 11.09
CA ALA A 212 14.70 6.99 12.51
C ALA A 212 15.24 8.34 13.01
N ILE A 213 16.47 8.69 12.65
CA ILE A 213 17.15 9.91 13.10
C ILE A 213 16.45 11.15 12.51
N HIS A 214 16.27 11.21 11.19
CA HIS A 214 15.74 12.40 10.53
C HIS A 214 14.26 12.62 10.83
N ASN A 215 13.43 11.57 10.89
CA ASN A 215 12.03 11.78 11.26
C ASN A 215 11.86 12.27 12.71
N ALA A 216 12.68 11.78 13.64
CA ALA A 216 12.69 12.29 15.01
C ALA A 216 13.13 13.76 15.06
N ALA A 217 14.13 14.15 14.25
CA ALA A 217 14.56 15.54 14.14
C ALA A 217 13.48 16.45 13.52
N PHE A 218 12.81 15.99 12.46
CA PHE A 218 11.69 16.70 11.85
C PHE A 218 10.54 16.92 12.83
N GLU A 219 10.24 15.92 13.67
CA GLU A 219 9.26 16.08 14.74
C GLU A 219 9.71 17.09 15.81
N ALA A 220 10.94 16.96 16.31
CA ALA A 220 11.48 17.84 17.35
C ALA A 220 11.56 19.31 16.91
N THR A 221 11.68 19.57 15.60
CA THR A 221 11.77 20.92 15.01
C THR A 221 10.44 21.42 14.44
N GLY A 222 9.40 20.60 14.44
CA GLY A 222 8.10 20.95 13.87
C GLY A 222 8.09 21.06 12.34
N LEU A 223 9.05 20.46 11.64
CA LEU A 223 9.12 20.46 10.19
C LEU A 223 8.15 19.42 9.59
N ASP A 224 7.26 19.86 8.69
CA ASP A 224 6.35 19.01 7.92
C ASP A 224 7.12 18.27 6.80
N ALA A 225 7.86 17.25 7.21
CA ALA A 225 8.69 16.46 6.33
C ALA A 225 8.71 14.99 6.76
N VAL A 226 8.89 14.08 5.81
CA VAL A 226 9.10 12.65 6.05
C VAL A 226 10.42 12.19 5.42
N TYR A 227 11.15 11.33 6.13
CA TYR A 227 12.39 10.73 5.65
C TYR A 227 12.23 9.23 5.37
N LEU A 228 12.53 8.78 4.16
CA LEU A 228 12.26 7.42 3.69
C LEU A 228 13.53 6.63 3.31
N PRO A 229 13.52 5.30 3.46
CA PRO A 229 14.51 4.44 2.82
C PRO A 229 14.12 4.17 1.36
N PHE A 230 15.03 4.44 0.42
CA PHE A 230 14.90 4.08 -0.99
C PHE A 230 15.98 3.06 -1.36
N LYS A 231 15.54 1.83 -1.68
CA LYS A 231 16.40 0.81 -2.26
C LYS A 231 16.50 1.06 -3.76
N VAL A 232 17.63 1.61 -4.20
CA VAL A 232 17.82 2.04 -5.59
C VAL A 232 18.70 1.04 -6.32
N ASN A 233 18.32 0.65 -7.52
CA ASN A 233 19.22 -0.12 -8.40
C ASN A 233 19.94 0.83 -9.36
N ASP A 234 19.19 1.72 -10.01
CA ASP A 234 19.70 2.72 -10.94
C ASP A 234 19.36 4.15 -10.50
N CYS A 235 20.39 5.00 -10.35
CA CYS A 235 20.21 6.36 -9.84
C CYS A 235 19.49 7.28 -10.82
N GLY A 236 19.77 7.14 -12.12
CA GLY A 236 19.16 7.99 -13.15
C GLY A 236 17.65 7.75 -13.25
N THR A 237 17.26 6.48 -13.32
CA THR A 237 15.86 6.06 -13.37
C THR A 237 15.12 6.46 -12.09
N PHE A 238 15.76 6.32 -10.91
CA PHE A 238 15.20 6.79 -9.65
C PHE A 238 14.92 8.30 -9.65
N LEU A 239 15.89 9.13 -10.03
CA LEU A 239 15.71 10.59 -10.06
C LEU A 239 14.60 10.99 -11.03
N ALA A 240 14.57 10.42 -12.23
CA ALA A 240 13.53 10.68 -13.23
C ALA A 240 12.13 10.27 -12.75
N GLY A 241 12.02 9.16 -12.01
CA GLY A 241 10.73 8.68 -11.49
C GLY A 241 10.21 9.51 -10.31
N PHE A 242 11.09 10.00 -9.43
CA PHE A 242 10.72 10.62 -8.16
C PHE A 242 10.58 12.14 -8.19
N GLU A 243 10.89 12.79 -9.31
CA GLU A 243 10.67 14.24 -9.50
C GLU A 243 9.23 14.70 -9.10
N PRO A 244 8.14 13.97 -9.44
CA PRO A 244 6.77 14.39 -9.10
C PRO A 244 6.40 14.26 -7.61
N LEU A 245 7.24 13.62 -6.79
CA LEU A 245 6.93 13.29 -5.38
C LEU A 245 7.29 14.41 -4.39
N ASP A 246 7.72 15.57 -4.89
CA ASP A 246 8.22 16.68 -4.07
C ASP A 246 9.43 16.26 -3.21
N LEU A 247 10.37 15.56 -3.84
CA LEU A 247 11.61 15.11 -3.24
C LEU A 247 12.55 16.31 -3.02
N LYS A 248 12.78 16.67 -1.76
CA LYS A 248 13.54 17.87 -1.36
C LYS A 248 15.01 17.60 -1.03
N GLY A 249 15.40 16.35 -0.81
CA GLY A 249 16.79 16.04 -0.51
C GLY A 249 17.04 14.57 -0.22
N LEU A 250 18.28 14.15 -0.49
CA LEU A 250 18.71 12.77 -0.38
C LEU A 250 20.04 12.66 0.37
N SER A 251 20.14 11.70 1.27
CA SER A 251 21.44 11.14 1.66
C SER A 251 21.79 10.01 0.70
N VAL A 252 23.03 9.99 0.22
CA VAL A 252 23.50 8.95 -0.72
C VAL A 252 24.54 8.08 -0.03
N THR A 253 24.33 6.77 -0.02
CA THR A 253 25.27 5.80 0.53
C THR A 253 25.60 4.70 -0.48
N ILE A 254 26.38 3.71 -0.04
CA ILE A 254 26.87 2.61 -0.88
C ILE A 254 25.71 1.94 -1.63
N PRO A 255 25.89 1.62 -2.93
CA PRO A 255 27.07 1.88 -3.78
C PRO A 255 27.00 3.20 -4.58
N HIS A 256 26.01 4.05 -4.33
CA HIS A 256 25.57 5.08 -5.28
C HIS A 256 26.32 6.42 -5.22
N LYS A 257 27.33 6.56 -4.35
CA LYS A 257 27.98 7.86 -4.12
C LYS A 257 28.58 8.46 -5.40
N GLU A 258 29.38 7.68 -6.12
CA GLU A 258 30.02 8.15 -7.35
C GLU A 258 29.02 8.32 -8.49
N THR A 259 28.07 7.39 -8.64
CA THR A 259 27.02 7.48 -9.67
C THR A 259 26.15 8.70 -9.47
N MET A 260 25.71 8.98 -8.24
CA MET A 260 24.88 10.14 -7.95
C MET A 260 25.65 11.45 -8.16
N LEU A 261 26.94 11.49 -7.82
CA LEU A 261 27.80 12.65 -8.08
C LEU A 261 27.84 13.00 -9.58
N GLY A 262 27.94 11.98 -10.45
CA GLY A 262 27.92 12.17 -11.90
C GLY A 262 26.59 12.63 -12.49
N LEU A 263 25.50 12.63 -11.70
CA LEU A 263 24.16 13.08 -12.10
C LEU A 263 23.80 14.47 -11.54
N MET A 264 24.69 15.09 -10.75
CA MET A 264 24.42 16.41 -10.16
C MET A 264 24.70 17.52 -11.19
N ASP A 265 23.83 18.53 -11.23
CA ASP A 265 24.05 19.73 -12.04
C ASP A 265 25.20 20.60 -11.49
N GLU A 266 25.37 20.61 -10.16
CA GLU A 266 26.40 21.38 -9.45
C GLU A 266 27.04 20.52 -8.34
N VAL A 267 28.33 20.73 -8.09
CA VAL A 267 29.13 20.06 -7.04
C VAL A 267 29.94 21.10 -6.28
N ASP A 268 29.87 21.07 -4.94
CA ASP A 268 30.64 21.92 -4.02
C ASP A 268 32.13 21.55 -3.95
#